data_AF-A0A8H4NF42-F1
#
_entry.id   AF-A0A8H4NF42-F1
#
_cell.length_a   1.000
_cell.length_b   1.000
_cell.length_c   1.000
_cell.angle_alpha   90.00
_cell.angle_beta   90.00
_cell.angle_gamma   90.00
#
_symmetry.space_group_name_H-M   'P 1'
#
loop_
_entity.id
_entity.type
_entity.pdbx_description
1 polymer ?
#
loop_
_entity_poly.entity_id
_entity_poly.type
_entity_poly.pdbx_seq_one_letter_code
_entity_poly.pdbx_strand_id
1 'polypeptide(L)'
;MSNGHVTSVMGIFEDPSFQVPEVYYHGVHGDRYYLVYSAMPSGRNLVHAWAENKDYATMLRWTNQIADACMELSKWSGSAITGVDGGLLVDQYLYKPTTDYASVHDPENLRETCQEIPLDCS
;
A
#
# COMPACT_ATOMS: atom_id res chain seq x y z
N MET A 1 20.43 15.45 -18.29
CA MET A 1 20.91 14.38 -17.40
C MET A 1 20.50 14.73 -15.98
N SER A 2 19.43 14.11 -15.49
CA SER A 2 19.18 13.93 -14.07
C SER A 2 18.57 12.55 -13.95
N ASN A 3 19.42 11.59 -13.61
CA ASN A 3 19.02 10.22 -13.31
C ASN A 3 18.33 10.23 -11.94
N GLY A 4 17.01 10.42 -11.94
CA GLY A 4 16.19 10.10 -10.77
C GLY A 4 16.01 8.59 -10.72
N HIS A 5 16.90 7.89 -10.05
CA HIS A 5 16.68 6.51 -9.61
C HIS A 5 15.46 6.52 -8.68
N VAL A 6 14.27 6.20 -9.21
CA VAL A 6 13.13 5.80 -8.39
C VAL A 6 13.29 4.31 -8.13
N THR A 7 13.99 4.00 -7.05
CA THR A 7 14.13 2.64 -6.55
C THR A 7 12.89 2.29 -5.73
N SER A 8 12.29 1.14 -6.04
CA SER A 8 11.37 0.37 -5.19
C SER A 8 9.95 0.90 -4.97
N VAL A 9 9.05 0.62 -5.92
CA VAL A 9 7.60 0.53 -5.66
C VAL A 9 7.23 -0.84 -5.05
N MET A 10 8.18 -1.79 -5.02
CA MET A 10 7.97 -3.14 -4.45
C MET A 10 9.19 -3.75 -3.76
N GLY A 11 10.38 -3.15 -3.88
CA GLY A 11 11.59 -3.59 -3.17
C GLY A 11 11.79 -2.93 -1.80
N ILE A 12 10.72 -2.43 -1.18
CA ILE A 12 10.69 -2.02 0.24
C ILE A 12 10.21 -3.19 1.12
N PHE A 13 9.66 -4.25 0.49
CA PHE A 13 9.23 -5.46 1.15
C PHE A 13 10.44 -6.39 1.27
N GLU A 14 11.23 -6.25 2.34
CA GLU A 14 12.27 -7.24 2.63
C GLU A 14 11.59 -8.56 3.04
N ASP A 15 11.47 -9.47 2.07
CA ASP A 15 11.05 -10.88 2.22
C ASP A 15 9.74 -11.09 3.02
N PRO A 16 8.58 -10.70 2.45
CA PRO A 16 7.30 -10.87 3.15
C PRO A 16 7.00 -12.36 3.39
N SER A 17 6.35 -12.68 4.52
CA SER A 17 5.94 -14.05 4.85
C SER A 17 4.87 -14.64 3.91
N PHE A 18 4.37 -13.82 2.97
CA PHE A 18 3.37 -14.16 1.97
C PHE A 18 3.84 -13.82 0.56
N GLN A 19 3.25 -14.48 -0.43
CA GLN A 19 3.60 -14.28 -1.83
C GLN A 19 3.17 -12.90 -2.32
N VAL A 20 4.12 -12.19 -2.93
CA VAL A 20 3.90 -10.93 -3.64
C VAL A 20 4.16 -11.12 -5.13
N PRO A 21 3.37 -10.51 -6.02
CA PRO A 21 3.62 -10.58 -7.45
C PRO A 21 5.00 -10.02 -7.82
N GLU A 22 5.76 -10.76 -8.63
CA GLU A 22 6.96 -10.22 -9.27
C GLU A 22 6.59 -9.09 -10.24
N VAL A 23 7.29 -7.96 -10.17
CA VAL A 23 7.12 -6.85 -11.10
C VAL A 23 7.99 -7.09 -12.33
N TYR A 24 7.37 -7.18 -13.50
CA TYR A 24 8.09 -7.31 -14.77
C TYR A 24 8.42 -5.96 -15.39
N TYR A 25 7.53 -4.98 -15.20
CA TYR A 25 7.70 -3.65 -15.76
C TYR A 25 6.92 -2.61 -14.96
N HIS A 26 7.51 -1.42 -14.82
CA HIS A 26 6.77 -0.23 -14.43
C HIS A 26 7.29 0.98 -15.19
N GLY A 27 6.42 1.96 -15.46
CA GLY A 27 6.83 3.16 -16.17
C GLY A 27 5.68 4.07 -16.54
N VAL A 28 6.03 5.30 -16.94
CA VAL A 28 5.08 6.32 -17.37
C VAL A 28 5.02 6.35 -18.90
N HIS A 29 3.83 6.22 -19.46
CA HIS A 29 3.58 6.47 -20.88
C HIS A 29 2.48 7.52 -21.03
N GLY A 30 2.82 8.66 -21.62
CA GLY A 30 1.93 9.83 -21.65
C GLY A 30 1.69 10.36 -20.24
N ASP A 31 0.42 10.46 -19.85
CA ASP A 31 -0.06 10.92 -18.55
C ASP A 31 -0.38 9.77 -17.57
N ARG A 32 -0.01 8.53 -17.91
CA ARG A 32 -0.38 7.33 -17.14
C ARG A 32 0.83 6.56 -16.65
N TYR A 33 0.75 6.13 -15.40
CA TYR A 33 1.66 5.15 -14.82
C TYR A 33 1.12 3.74 -15.09
N TYR A 34 1.99 2.86 -15.57
CA TYR A 34 1.70 1.46 -15.86
C TYR A 34 2.52 0.56 -14.95
N LEU A 35 1.88 -0.50 -14.45
CA LEU A 35 2.50 -1.56 -13.67
C LEU A 35 2.11 -2.91 -14.28
N VAL A 36 3.12 -3.70 -14.65
CA VAL A 36 2.96 -5.06 -15.19
C VAL A 36 3.64 -6.01 -14.22
N TYR A 37 2.89 -6.99 -13.74
CA TYR A 37 3.30 -7.91 -12.70
C TYR A 37 2.82 -9.34 -12.99
N SER A 38 3.47 -10.31 -12.37
CA SER A 38 3.10 -11.72 -12.44
C SER A 38 1.66 -11.97 -11.95
N ALA A 39 1.00 -12.96 -12.54
CA ALA A 39 -0.30 -13.41 -12.02
C ALA A 39 -0.09 -14.18 -10.71
N MET A 40 -1.04 -14.05 -9.77
CA MET A 40 -1.02 -14.88 -8.56
C MET A 40 -1.24 -16.36 -8.92
N PRO A 41 -0.48 -17.30 -8.32
CA PRO A 41 -0.45 -18.70 -8.76
C PRO A 41 -1.81 -19.42 -8.71
N SER A 42 -2.69 -19.04 -7.78
CA SER A 42 -3.99 -19.71 -7.62
C SER A 42 -5.04 -19.29 -8.65
N GLY A 43 -4.84 -18.16 -9.34
CA GLY A 43 -5.83 -17.55 -10.25
C GLY A 43 -7.18 -17.21 -9.58
N ARG A 44 -7.33 -17.44 -8.28
CA ARG A 44 -8.57 -17.35 -7.54
C ARG A 44 -8.40 -16.37 -6.38
N ASN A 45 -9.16 -15.29 -6.44
CA ASN A 45 -9.16 -14.28 -5.39
C ASN A 45 -9.97 -14.74 -4.16
N LEU A 46 -9.72 -14.09 -3.04
CA LEU A 46 -10.40 -14.39 -1.78
C LEU A 46 -11.90 -14.12 -1.85
N VAL A 47 -12.35 -13.14 -2.66
CA VAL A 47 -13.78 -12.82 -2.80
C VAL A 47 -14.58 -14.04 -3.29
N HIS A 48 -14.07 -14.73 -4.31
CA HIS A 48 -14.68 -15.97 -4.80
C HIS A 48 -14.50 -17.14 -3.84
N ALA A 49 -13.32 -17.27 -3.20
CA ALA A 49 -13.08 -18.34 -2.23
C ALA A 49 -14.00 -18.21 -1.01
N TRP A 50 -14.23 -16.99 -0.52
CA TRP A 50 -15.05 -16.68 0.64
C TRP A 50 -16.53 -16.95 0.39
N ALA A 51 -17.07 -16.50 -0.74
CA ALA A 51 -18.47 -16.66 -1.08
C ALA A 51 -18.90 -18.14 -1.23
N GLU A 52 -18.00 -19.00 -1.70
CA GLU A 52 -18.28 -20.42 -1.93
C GLU A 52 -17.99 -21.30 -0.71
N ASN A 53 -17.21 -20.80 0.25
CA ASN A 53 -16.81 -21.57 1.41
C ASN A 53 -17.89 -21.60 2.49
N LYS A 54 -18.21 -22.80 2.99
CA LYS A 54 -19.16 -23.00 4.10
C LYS A 54 -18.49 -23.42 5.40
N ASP A 55 -17.19 -23.63 5.39
CA ASP A 55 -16.42 -24.02 6.57
C ASP A 55 -15.90 -22.79 7.32
N TYR A 56 -16.44 -22.56 8.51
CA TYR A 56 -16.04 -21.45 9.38
C TYR A 56 -14.57 -21.53 9.80
N ALA A 57 -14.02 -22.73 10.02
CA ALA A 57 -12.63 -22.88 10.45
C ALA A 57 -11.66 -22.39 9.35
N THR A 58 -11.97 -22.67 8.09
CA THR A 58 -11.23 -22.16 6.93
C THR A 58 -11.35 -20.63 6.80
N MET A 59 -12.54 -20.07 7.01
CA MET A 59 -12.71 -18.61 7.02
C MET A 59 -11.88 -17.95 8.12
N LEU A 60 -11.92 -18.48 9.34
CA LEU A 60 -11.13 -17.97 10.45
C LEU A 60 -9.63 -18.03 10.15
N ARG A 61 -9.16 -19.12 9.51
CA ARG A 61 -7.77 -19.23 9.07
C ARG A 61 -7.39 -18.13 8.08
N TRP A 62 -8.24 -17.85 7.08
CA TRP A 62 -7.98 -16.75 6.14
C TRP A 62 -7.97 -15.39 6.82
N THR A 63 -8.91 -15.12 7.73
CA THR A 63 -8.92 -13.88 8.52
C THR A 63 -7.63 -13.71 9.29
N ASN A 64 -7.16 -14.76 9.97
CA ASN A 64 -5.90 -14.71 10.72
C ASN A 64 -4.71 -14.44 9.79
N GLN A 65 -4.63 -15.10 8.63
CA GLN A 65 -3.55 -14.84 7.66
C GLN A 65 -3.55 -13.40 7.14
N ILE A 66 -4.71 -12.80 6.91
CA ILE A 66 -4.82 -11.40 6.51
C ILE A 66 -4.36 -10.49 7.65
N ALA A 67 -4.81 -10.76 8.87
CA ALA A 67 -4.41 -9.99 10.04
C ALA A 67 -2.89 -10.06 10.26
N ASP A 68 -2.30 -11.27 10.15
CA ASP A 68 -0.86 -11.49 10.27
C ASP A 68 -0.08 -10.72 9.18
N ALA A 69 -0.54 -10.75 7.93
CA ALA A 69 0.06 -9.98 6.85
C ALA A 69 -0.04 -8.47 7.10
N CYS A 70 -1.19 -7.96 7.57
CA CYS A 70 -1.34 -6.55 7.93
C CYS A 70 -0.42 -6.14 9.09
N MET A 71 -0.27 -7.00 10.11
CA MET A 71 0.66 -6.77 11.22
C MET A 71 2.13 -6.83 10.80
N GLU A 72 2.45 -7.65 9.80
CA GLU A 72 3.80 -7.68 9.22
C GLU A 72 4.08 -6.38 8.46
N LEU A 73 3.16 -5.97 7.59
CA LEU A 73 3.28 -4.75 6.81
C LEU A 73 3.31 -3.48 7.66
N SER A 74 2.61 -3.46 8.80
CA SER A 74 2.59 -2.30 9.70
C SER A 74 3.92 -2.06 10.41
N LYS A 75 4.79 -3.08 10.52
CA LYS A 75 6.12 -2.93 11.14
C LYS A 75 7.06 -2.12 10.26
N TRP A 76 6.78 -2.00 8.98
CA TRP A 76 7.61 -1.21 8.10
C TRP A 76 7.23 0.25 8.17
N SER A 77 8.24 1.05 8.48
CA SER A 77 8.13 2.50 8.53
C SER A 77 8.88 3.10 7.35
N GLY A 78 8.23 4.04 6.67
CA GLY A 78 8.90 4.96 5.76
C GLY A 78 9.43 6.17 6.53
N SER A 79 10.42 6.87 5.97
CA SER A 79 10.89 8.15 6.51
C SER A 79 9.91 9.30 6.32
N ALA A 80 8.89 9.12 5.47
CA ALA A 80 7.87 10.12 5.15
C ALA A 80 6.55 9.48 4.70
N ILE A 81 5.42 10.15 4.94
CA ILE A 81 4.10 9.76 4.42
C ILE A 81 4.00 10.27 2.97
N THR A 82 4.19 9.36 2.01
CA THR A 82 4.25 9.68 0.58
C THR A 82 3.48 8.65 -0.24
N GLY A 83 3.22 8.95 -1.51
CA GLY A 83 2.79 7.94 -2.47
C GLY A 83 3.85 6.84 -2.60
N VAL A 84 3.45 5.65 -3.09
CA VAL A 84 4.36 4.51 -3.25
C VAL A 84 5.52 4.81 -4.22
N ASP A 85 5.37 5.84 -5.07
CA ASP A 85 6.41 6.37 -5.95
C ASP A 85 7.32 7.42 -5.30
N GLY A 86 7.17 7.68 -3.99
CA GLY A 86 7.81 8.77 -3.27
C GLY A 86 7.21 10.15 -3.58
N GLY A 87 6.13 10.20 -4.36
CA GLY A 87 5.40 11.41 -4.70
C GLY A 87 4.38 11.80 -3.63
N LEU A 88 3.44 12.66 -4.02
CA LEU A 88 2.38 13.13 -3.15
C LEU A 88 1.38 12.02 -2.83
N LEU A 89 1.07 11.80 -1.55
CA LEU A 89 0.00 10.88 -1.15
C LEU A 89 -1.35 11.56 -1.35
N VAL A 90 -2.11 11.07 -2.33
CA VAL A 90 -3.46 11.57 -2.60
C VAL A 90 -4.53 10.79 -1.79
N ASP A 91 -4.49 10.84 -0.45
CA ASP A 91 -5.55 10.33 0.45
C ASP A 91 -6.51 11.39 1.02
N GLN A 92 -7.78 11.34 0.57
CA GLN A 92 -8.87 12.25 0.96
C GLN A 92 -9.24 12.26 2.46
N TYR A 93 -8.86 11.24 3.22
CA TYR A 93 -9.16 11.14 4.65
C TYR A 93 -8.05 11.72 5.54
N LEU A 94 -6.87 11.99 4.97
CA LEU A 94 -5.72 12.53 5.68
C LEU A 94 -5.54 14.05 5.49
N TYR A 95 -6.48 14.72 4.82
CA TYR A 95 -6.42 16.17 4.63
C TYR A 95 -7.19 16.95 5.68
N LYS A 96 -6.55 18.01 6.15
CA LYS A 96 -7.27 19.15 6.71
C LYS A 96 -7.73 20.06 5.56
N PRO A 97 -8.98 20.55 5.57
CA PRO A 97 -9.40 21.55 4.60
C PRO A 97 -8.55 22.83 4.79
N THR A 98 -7.64 23.12 3.87
CA THR A 98 -6.87 24.36 3.82
C THR A 98 -7.15 25.12 2.52
N THR A 99 -6.77 26.39 2.47
CA THR A 99 -6.90 27.22 1.26
C THR A 99 -5.90 26.87 0.15
N ASP A 100 -4.91 26.01 0.42
CA ASP A 100 -3.85 25.63 -0.52
C ASP A 100 -3.81 24.12 -0.75
N TYR A 101 -4.30 23.68 -1.90
CA TYR A 101 -4.36 22.28 -2.31
C TYR A 101 -2.98 21.63 -2.48
N ALA A 102 -1.91 22.40 -2.76
CA ALA A 102 -0.58 21.84 -2.84
C ALA A 102 -0.04 21.46 -1.45
N SER A 103 -0.37 22.28 -0.44
CA SER A 103 0.08 22.05 0.94
C SER A 103 -0.57 20.82 1.60
N VAL A 104 -1.78 20.41 1.20
CA VAL A 104 -2.47 19.28 1.85
C VAL A 104 -1.78 17.92 1.62
N HIS A 105 -0.95 17.82 0.59
CA HIS A 105 -0.22 16.60 0.26
C HIS A 105 1.23 16.60 0.78
N ASP A 106 1.66 17.67 1.45
CA ASP A 106 2.99 17.73 2.05
C ASP A 106 3.11 16.63 3.14
N PRO A 107 4.16 15.78 3.08
CA PRO A 107 4.38 14.74 4.08
C PRO A 107 4.32 15.22 5.53
N GLU A 108 4.76 16.44 5.84
CA GLU A 108 4.70 16.98 7.20
C GLU A 108 3.26 17.30 7.63
N ASN A 109 2.44 17.88 6.74
CA ASN A 109 1.04 18.18 7.03
C ASN A 109 0.21 16.89 7.18
N LEU A 110 0.51 15.85 6.38
CA LEU A 110 -0.08 14.53 6.52
C LEU A 110 0.31 13.89 7.86
N ARG A 111 1.57 14.02 8.28
CA ARG A 111 2.05 13.52 9.58
C ARG A 111 1.33 14.19 10.75
N GLU A 112 1.20 15.51 10.72
CA GLU A 112 0.44 16.25 11.74
C GLU A 112 -1.02 15.81 11.80
N THR A 113 -1.67 15.62 10.64
CA THR A 113 -3.05 15.16 10.59
C THR A 113 -3.20 13.74 11.16
N CYS A 114 -2.30 12.83 10.82
CA CYS A 114 -2.28 11.47 11.40
C CYS A 114 -2.06 11.46 12.92
N GLN A 115 -1.33 12.43 13.48
CA GLN A 115 -1.13 12.56 14.93
C GLN A 115 -2.36 13.10 15.66
N GLU A 116 -3.19 13.89 14.98
CA GLU A 116 -4.42 14.46 15.55
C GLU A 116 -5.61 13.53 15.45
N ILE A 117 -5.67 12.69 14.41
CA ILE A 117 -6.66 11.62 14.35
C ILE A 117 -6.25 10.61 15.42
N PRO A 118 -7.15 10.22 16.35
CA PRO A 118 -6.92 9.11 17.25
C PRO A 118 -6.98 7.79 16.47
N LEU A 119 -6.01 7.59 15.57
CA LEU A 119 -5.62 6.29 15.06
C LEU A 119 -4.71 5.71 16.13
N ASP A 120 -5.14 4.60 16.72
CA ASP A 120 -4.32 3.85 17.65
C ASP A 120 -3.13 3.27 16.89
N CYS A 121 -2.04 4.03 16.83
CA CYS A 121 -0.78 3.66 16.21
C CYS A 121 0.20 3.11 17.26
N SER A 122 -0.31 2.40 18.27
CA SER A 122 0.50 1.61 19.22
C SER A 122 0.86 0.25 18.68
#